data_AF-A0A0F2R3T5-F1
#
_entry.id   AF-A0A0F2R3T5-F1
#
_cell.length_a   1.000
_cell.length_b   1.000
_cell.length_c   1.000
_cell.angle_alpha   90.00
_cell.angle_beta   90.00
_cell.angle_gamma   90.00
#
_symmetry.space_group_name_H-M   'P 1'
#
loop_
_entity.id
_entity.type
_entity.pdbx_description
1 polymer ?
#
loop_
_entity_poly.entity_id
_entity_poly.type
_entity_poly.pdbx_seq_one_letter_code
_entity_poly.pdbx_strand_id
1 'polypeptide(L)'
;MKQSIVIFVLGSICFFLLAASPVYADDHTKLYENYLSDKASTYMNRSEMLRDSKSPHLRWHAALCLQKASYYVSARQNIVRELNARKGPLKPHQIDVYLNDKFDQVSRENLRAAQ
;
A
#
# COMPACT_ATOMS: atom_id res chain seq x y z
N MET A 1 1.73 10.08 -57.54
CA MET A 1 1.23 9.32 -56.36
C MET A 1 2.42 8.80 -55.56
N LYS A 2 2.88 9.57 -54.57
CA LYS A 2 4.05 9.25 -53.74
C LYS A 2 3.94 9.99 -52.40
N GLN A 3 3.11 9.57 -51.44
CA GLN A 3 3.17 10.07 -50.04
C GLN A 3 2.45 9.14 -49.05
N SER A 4 2.76 7.84 -49.00
CA SER A 4 2.04 6.93 -48.08
C SER A 4 2.88 5.92 -47.30
N ILE A 5 4.22 6.07 -47.23
CA ILE A 5 5.08 5.05 -46.57
C ILE A 5 5.86 5.59 -45.35
N VAL A 6 5.72 6.87 -44.99
CA VAL A 6 6.56 7.45 -43.91
C VAL A 6 5.91 7.41 -42.51
N ILE A 7 4.64 7.00 -42.39
CA ILE A 7 3.91 7.11 -41.10
C ILE A 7 3.98 5.82 -40.27
N PHE A 8 4.31 4.67 -40.86
CA PHE A 8 4.30 3.38 -40.15
C PHE A 8 5.58 3.04 -39.37
N VAL A 9 6.64 3.86 -39.43
CA VAL A 9 7.91 3.59 -38.73
C VAL A 9 8.08 4.42 -37.45
N LEU A 10 7.38 5.57 -37.33
CA LEU A 10 7.44 6.39 -36.10
C LEU A 10 6.58 5.85 -34.95
N GLY A 11 5.54 5.06 -35.23
CA GLY A 11 4.67 4.49 -34.19
C GLY A 11 5.32 3.36 -33.38
N SER A 12 6.34 2.70 -33.95
CA SER A 12 6.92 1.48 -33.38
C SER A 12 8.09 1.74 -32.44
N ILE A 13 8.70 2.94 -32.48
CA ILE A 13 9.87 3.26 -31.64
C ILE A 13 9.45 3.78 -30.25
N CYS A 14 8.28 4.41 -30.13
CA CYS A 14 7.76 4.86 -28.83
C CYS A 14 7.22 3.74 -27.94
N PHE A 15 6.92 2.54 -28.50
CA PHE A 15 6.39 1.43 -27.71
C PHE A 15 7.47 0.58 -27.02
N PHE A 16 8.74 0.68 -27.44
CA PHE A 16 9.85 -0.09 -26.86
C PHE A 16 10.68 0.68 -25.81
N LEU A 17 10.45 1.99 -25.61
CA LEU A 17 11.18 2.80 -24.62
C LEU A 17 10.55 2.82 -23.21
N LEU A 18 9.37 2.23 -23.02
CA LEU A 18 8.77 2.03 -21.69
C LEU A 18 9.14 0.70 -21.03
N ALA A 19 9.89 -0.17 -21.73
CA ALA A 19 10.21 -1.52 -21.27
C ALA A 19 11.68 -1.72 -20.87
N ALA A 20 12.44 -0.65 -20.65
CA ALA A 20 13.83 -0.76 -20.23
C ALA A 20 14.18 0.31 -19.19
N SER A 21 13.72 0.08 -17.97
CA SER A 21 14.49 0.47 -16.79
C SER A 21 14.43 -0.71 -15.84
N PRO A 22 15.46 -1.59 -15.77
CA PRO A 22 15.74 -2.22 -14.49
C PRO A 22 16.24 -1.08 -13.59
N VAL A 23 15.28 -0.33 -13.02
CA VAL A 23 15.58 0.36 -11.78
C VAL A 23 15.96 -0.79 -10.86
N TYR A 24 17.23 -0.84 -10.44
CA TYR A 24 17.64 -1.55 -9.25
C TYR A 24 16.84 -0.93 -8.10
N ALA A 25 15.55 -1.27 -8.02
CA ALA A 25 14.78 -1.14 -6.81
C ALA A 25 15.45 -2.17 -5.91
N ASP A 26 16.19 -1.70 -4.92
CA ASP A 26 16.61 -2.55 -3.82
C ASP A 26 15.35 -3.26 -3.34
N ASP A 27 15.26 -4.56 -3.64
CA ASP A 27 14.07 -5.34 -3.37
C ASP A 27 14.03 -5.62 -1.88
N HIS A 28 13.27 -4.80 -1.17
CA HIS A 28 13.04 -4.89 0.26
C HIS A 28 11.73 -5.60 0.58
N THR A 29 11.18 -6.37 -0.37
CA THR A 29 9.89 -7.09 -0.23
C THR A 29 9.79 -7.83 1.10
N LYS A 30 10.76 -8.69 1.43
CA LYS A 30 10.74 -9.44 2.70
C LYS A 30 10.74 -8.55 3.94
N LEU A 31 11.48 -7.44 3.91
CA LEU A 31 11.53 -6.49 5.02
C LEU A 31 10.16 -5.84 5.23
N TYR A 32 9.54 -5.37 4.16
CA TYR A 32 8.21 -4.75 4.22
C TYR A 32 7.11 -5.75 4.55
N GLU A 33 7.14 -6.97 4.00
CA GLU A 33 6.20 -8.03 4.33
C GLU A 33 6.26 -8.41 5.81
N ASN A 34 7.46 -8.57 6.37
CA ASN A 34 7.63 -8.85 7.79
C ASN A 34 7.12 -7.70 8.65
N TYR A 35 7.42 -6.46 8.26
CA TYR A 35 6.95 -5.28 8.97
C TYR A 35 5.41 -5.20 8.98
N LEU A 36 4.77 -5.45 7.84
CA LEU A 36 3.31 -5.45 7.74
C LEU A 36 2.67 -6.57 8.54
N SER A 37 3.28 -7.76 8.53
CA SER A 37 2.81 -8.89 9.33
C SER A 37 2.88 -8.59 10.83
N ASP A 38 3.98 -8.01 11.29
CA ASP A 38 4.16 -7.58 12.68
C ASP A 38 3.12 -6.51 13.08
N LYS A 39 2.91 -5.51 12.23
CA LYS A 39 1.91 -4.46 12.48
C LYS A 39 0.49 -5.00 12.51
N ALA A 40 0.14 -5.87 11.55
CA ALA A 40 -1.18 -6.50 11.52
C ALA A 40 -1.42 -7.34 12.78
N SER A 41 -0.43 -8.15 13.19
CA SER A 41 -0.49 -8.94 14.41
C SER A 41 -0.63 -8.07 15.66
N THR A 42 0.15 -6.99 15.76
CA THR A 42 0.07 -6.04 16.88
C THR A 42 -1.33 -5.43 17.02
N TYR A 43 -1.93 -5.02 15.90
CA TYR A 43 -3.29 -4.47 15.91
C TYR A 43 -4.36 -5.53 16.20
N MET A 44 -4.19 -6.75 15.68
CA MET A 44 -5.08 -7.87 15.97
C MET A 44 -5.09 -8.19 17.48
N ASN A 45 -3.90 -8.35 18.07
CA ASN A 45 -3.75 -8.62 19.50
C ASN A 45 -4.38 -7.52 20.36
N ARG A 46 -4.16 -6.24 20.01
CA ARG A 46 -4.79 -5.11 20.72
C ARG A 46 -6.30 -5.11 20.59
N SER A 47 -6.82 -5.42 19.41
CA SER A 47 -8.26 -5.56 19.19
C SER A 47 -8.83 -6.65 20.10
N GLU A 48 -8.21 -7.83 20.14
CA GLU A 48 -8.67 -8.95 20.98
C GLU A 48 -8.66 -8.60 22.46
N MET A 49 -7.60 -7.96 22.96
CA MET A 49 -7.48 -7.55 24.36
C MET A 49 -8.54 -6.52 24.79
N LEU A 50 -9.01 -5.68 23.86
CA LEU A 50 -9.89 -4.56 24.16
C LEU A 50 -11.34 -4.79 23.73
N ARG A 51 -11.63 -5.84 22.95
CA ARG A 51 -12.94 -6.14 22.37
C ARG A 51 -14.05 -6.18 23.43
N ASP A 52 -13.78 -6.85 24.54
CA ASP A 52 -14.76 -7.12 25.60
C ASP A 52 -14.69 -6.06 26.73
N SER A 53 -14.00 -4.93 26.48
CA SER A 53 -13.88 -3.84 27.45
C SER A 53 -15.24 -3.21 27.77
N LYS A 54 -15.45 -2.84 29.04
CA LYS A 54 -16.66 -2.13 29.47
C LYS A 54 -16.70 -0.68 28.97
N SER A 55 -15.54 -0.08 28.65
CA SER A 55 -15.45 1.29 28.14
C SER A 55 -15.83 1.36 26.65
N PRO A 56 -16.82 2.19 26.26
CA PRO A 56 -17.17 2.39 24.85
C PRO A 56 -15.98 2.88 24.00
N HIS A 57 -15.15 3.78 24.55
CA HIS A 57 -13.96 4.28 23.85
C HIS A 57 -12.94 3.16 23.55
N LEU A 58 -12.76 2.22 24.48
CA LEU A 58 -11.86 1.09 24.28
C LEU A 58 -12.40 0.08 23.28
N ARG A 59 -13.72 -0.18 23.26
CA ARG A 59 -14.34 -1.02 22.23
C ARG A 59 -14.26 -0.38 20.84
N TRP A 60 -14.46 0.93 20.75
CA TRP A 60 -14.27 1.65 19.49
C TRP A 60 -12.81 1.58 19.02
N HIS A 61 -11.86 1.77 19.93
CA HIS A 61 -10.44 1.61 19.61
C HIS A 61 -10.11 0.19 19.16
N ALA A 62 -10.69 -0.85 19.79
CA ALA A 62 -10.55 -2.23 19.36
C ALA A 62 -11.03 -2.44 17.92
N ALA A 63 -12.22 -1.92 17.58
CA ALA A 63 -12.76 -1.99 16.23
C ALA A 63 -11.85 -1.28 15.21
N LEU A 64 -11.30 -0.12 15.56
CA LEU A 64 -10.33 0.59 14.71
C LEU A 64 -9.04 -0.22 14.51
N CYS A 65 -8.51 -0.85 15.56
CA CYS A 65 -7.36 -1.74 15.45
C CYS A 65 -7.65 -2.91 14.50
N LEU A 66 -8.82 -3.55 14.63
CA LEU A 66 -9.22 -4.63 13.74
C LEU A 66 -9.28 -4.16 12.27
N GLN A 67 -9.89 -3.00 12.00
CA GLN A 67 -9.95 -2.43 10.65
C GLN A 67 -8.55 -2.18 10.07
N LYS A 68 -7.61 -1.65 10.87
CA LYS A 68 -6.22 -1.46 10.44
C LYS A 68 -5.53 -2.79 10.13
N ALA A 69 -5.69 -3.80 10.98
CA ALA A 69 -5.13 -5.14 10.76
C ALA A 69 -5.67 -5.75 9.45
N SER A 70 -6.99 -5.71 9.24
CA SER A 70 -7.63 -6.19 8.01
C SER A 70 -7.14 -5.44 6.77
N TYR A 71 -6.96 -4.11 6.86
CA TYR A 71 -6.39 -3.32 5.77
C TYR A 71 -4.97 -3.76 5.41
N TYR A 72 -4.08 -3.92 6.39
CA TYR A 72 -2.69 -4.33 6.13
C TYR A 72 -2.57 -5.75 5.56
N VAL A 73 -3.49 -6.65 5.93
CA VAL A 73 -3.53 -8.00 5.35
C VAL A 73 -4.03 -7.95 3.91
N SER A 74 -5.15 -7.27 3.65
CA SER A 74 -5.80 -7.24 2.33
C SER A 74 -5.04 -6.42 1.29
N ALA A 75 -4.45 -5.28 1.68
CA ALA A 75 -3.71 -4.38 0.80
C ALA A 75 -2.20 -4.70 0.73
N ARG A 76 -1.74 -5.80 1.35
CA ARG A 76 -0.32 -6.13 1.54
C ARG A 76 0.53 -5.99 0.29
N GLN A 77 0.13 -6.66 -0.80
CA GLN A 77 0.90 -6.68 -2.05
C GLN A 77 1.03 -5.28 -2.66
N ASN A 78 -0.05 -4.49 -2.62
CA ASN A 78 -0.06 -3.13 -3.14
C ASN A 78 0.87 -2.22 -2.32
N ILE A 79 0.80 -2.32 -0.99
CA ILE A 79 1.67 -1.56 -0.08
C ILE A 79 3.14 -1.89 -0.33
N VAL A 80 3.50 -3.18 -0.38
CA VAL A 80 4.89 -3.60 -0.61
C VAL A 80 5.41 -3.08 -1.95
N ARG A 81 4.61 -3.18 -3.01
CA ARG A 81 4.95 -2.62 -4.32
C ARG A 81 5.18 -1.11 -4.26
N GLU A 82 4.32 -0.36 -3.58
CA GLU A 82 4.45 1.10 -3.43
C GLU A 82 5.67 1.50 -2.58
N LEU A 83 6.03 0.71 -1.55
CA LEU A 83 7.21 0.95 -0.72
C LEU A 83 8.51 0.65 -1.48
N ASN A 84 8.55 -0.45 -2.24
CA ASN A 84 9.69 -0.79 -3.10
C ASN A 84 9.89 0.19 -4.28
N ALA A 85 8.85 0.91 -4.69
CA ALA A 85 8.98 1.96 -5.70
C ALA A 85 9.70 3.22 -5.18
N ARG A 86 9.91 3.35 -3.87
CA ARG A 86 10.62 4.47 -3.25
C ARG A 86 12.13 4.24 -3.30
N LYS A 87 12.90 5.32 -3.42
CA LYS A 87 14.36 5.25 -3.45
C LYS A 87 14.91 4.89 -2.07
N GLY A 88 15.49 3.70 -1.96
CA GLY A 88 16.16 3.19 -0.76
C GLY A 88 15.22 2.66 0.33
N PRO A 89 15.77 2.01 1.36
CA PRO A 89 14.99 1.44 2.46
C PRO A 89 14.39 2.56 3.32
N LEU A 90 13.08 2.47 3.56
CA LEU A 90 12.39 3.37 4.47
C LEU A 90 12.66 2.98 5.93
N LYS A 91 12.84 3.99 6.78
CA LYS A 91 12.89 3.80 8.23
C LYS A 91 11.49 3.43 8.76
N PRO A 92 11.39 2.66 9.86
CA PRO A 92 10.11 2.25 10.44
C PRO A 92 9.07 3.37 10.60
N HIS A 93 9.46 4.54 11.10
CA HIS A 93 8.52 5.67 11.28
C HIS A 93 7.99 6.22 9.94
N GLN A 94 8.77 6.14 8.86
CA GLN A 94 8.33 6.58 7.53
C GLN A 94 7.30 5.60 6.96
N ILE A 95 7.50 4.31 7.23
CA ILE A 95 6.51 3.27 6.89
C ILE A 95 5.24 3.51 7.70
N ASP A 96 5.33 3.75 9.01
CA ASP A 96 4.16 4.05 9.86
C ASP A 96 3.36 5.26 9.39
N VAL A 97 4.01 6.36 9.03
CA VAL A 97 3.34 7.56 8.48
C VAL A 97 2.61 7.18 7.18
N TYR A 98 3.30 6.53 6.24
CA TYR A 98 2.70 6.11 4.98
C TYR A 98 1.48 5.19 5.19
N LEU A 99 1.56 4.23 6.11
CA LEU A 99 0.47 3.29 6.38
C LEU A 99 -0.75 3.98 6.98
N ASN A 100 -0.55 4.93 7.90
CA ASN A 100 -1.66 5.70 8.48
C ASN A 100 -2.31 6.60 7.42
N ASP A 101 -1.51 7.30 6.60
CA ASP A 101 -2.02 8.17 5.54
C ASP A 101 -2.90 7.38 4.55
N LYS A 102 -2.44 6.19 4.16
CA LYS A 102 -3.17 5.30 3.25
C LYS A 102 -4.43 4.72 3.86
N PHE A 103 -4.37 4.29 5.12
CA PHE A 103 -5.55 3.83 5.82
C PHE A 103 -6.60 4.95 5.92
N ASP A 104 -6.19 6.15 6.34
CA ASP A 104 -7.07 7.30 6.47
C ASP A 104 -7.70 7.71 5.14
N GLN A 105 -6.93 7.63 4.04
CA GLN A 105 -7.46 7.84 2.70
C GLN A 105 -8.58 6.85 2.36
N VAL A 106 -8.31 5.55 2.51
CA VAL A 106 -9.29 4.48 2.21
C VAL A 106 -10.52 4.60 3.11
N SER A 107 -10.35 4.91 4.39
CA SER A 107 -11.47 5.12 5.32
C SER A 107 -12.38 6.27 4.88
N ARG A 108 -11.81 7.39 4.40
CA ARG A 108 -12.59 8.52 3.87
C ARG A 108 -13.30 8.16 2.57
N GLU A 109 -12.65 7.43 1.68
CA GLU A 109 -13.23 6.99 0.41
C GLU A 109 -14.42 6.05 0.65
N ASN A 110 -14.28 5.08 1.56
CA ASN A 110 -15.35 4.17 1.94
C ASN A 110 -16.53 4.91 2.60
N LEU A 111 -16.25 5.90 3.45
CA LEU A 111 -17.30 6.71 4.06
C LEU A 111 -18.10 7.50 3.01
N ARG A 112 -17.41 8.07 2.02
CA ARG A 112 -18.07 8.79 0.91
C ARG A 112 -18.91 7.86 0.03
N ALA A 113 -18.46 6.63 -0.18
CA ALA A 113 -19.20 5.65 -0.99
C ALA A 113 -20.45 5.08 -0.28
N ALA A 114 -20.53 5.22 1.05
CA ALA A 114 -21.64 4.73 1.86
C ALA A 114 -22.74 5.79 2.13
N GLN A 115 -22.54 7.03 1.63
CA GLN A 115 -23.48 8.15 1.73
C GLN A 115 -24.27 8.31 0.44
#